data_AF-A0AAV3JLP2-F1
#
_entry.id   AF-A0AAV3JLP2-F1
#
_cell.length_a   1.000
_cell.length_b   1.000
_cell.length_c   1.000
_cell.angle_alpha   90.00
_cell.angle_beta   90.00
_cell.angle_gamma   90.00
#
_symmetry.space_group_name_H-M   'P 1'
#
loop_
_entity.id
_entity.type
_entity.pdbx_description
1 polymer ?
#
loop_
_entity_poly.entity_id
_entity_poly.type
_entity_poly.pdbx_seq_one_letter_code
_entity_poly.pdbx_strand_id
1 'polypeptide(L)' 'MTEKEIQTAFANVFHNEAESFFFSPGRINLIGEHTDYNGGHVFPAAITLGTYGAARKRND' A
#
# COMPACT_ATOMS: atom_id res chain seq x y z
N MET A 1 -9.49 6.53 -2.33
CA MET A 1 -9.07 7.68 -1.51
C MET A 1 -8.03 8.46 -2.29
N THR A 2 -8.07 9.78 -2.23
CA THR A 2 -7.04 10.66 -2.80
C THR A 2 -5.92 10.90 -1.79
N GLU A 3 -4.75 11.30 -2.27
CA GLU A 3 -3.63 11.70 -1.39
C GLU A 3 -4.05 12.78 -0.39
N LYS A 4 -4.86 13.75 -0.83
CA LYS A 4 -5.39 14.84 0.00
C LYS A 4 -6.28 14.33 1.14
N GLU A 5 -7.14 13.36 0.87
CA GLU A 5 -8.01 12.75 1.90
C GLU A 5 -7.18 12.07 2.99
N ILE A 6 -6.09 11.41 2.61
CA ILE A 6 -5.21 10.70 3.55
C ILE A 6 -4.34 11.66 4.34
N GLN A 7 -3.81 12.71 3.70
CA GLN A 7 -3.09 13.78 4.42
C GLN A 7 -3.99 14.43 5.47
N THR A 8 -5.25 14.69 5.12
CA THR A 8 -6.26 15.24 6.05
C THR A 8 -6.52 14.26 7.21
N ALA A 9 -6.74 12.98 6.91
CA ALA A 9 -6.97 11.96 7.92
C ALA A 9 -5.76 11.81 8.87
N PHE A 10 -4.54 11.82 8.34
CA PHE A 10 -3.31 11.76 9.13
C PHE A 10 -3.18 12.96 10.07
N ALA A 11 -3.39 14.17 9.56
CA ALA A 11 -3.35 15.39 10.36
C ALA A 11 -4.40 15.40 11.48
N ASN A 12 -5.59 14.88 11.22
CA ASN A 12 -6.65 14.77 12.22
C ASN A 12 -6.31 13.78 13.34
N VAL A 13 -5.63 12.67 13.04
CA VAL A 13 -5.30 11.62 14.02
C VAL A 13 -4.02 11.95 14.79
N PHE A 14 -2.99 12.47 14.13
CA PHE A 14 -1.66 12.65 14.70
C PHE A 14 -1.30 14.10 15.00
N HIS A 15 -2.18 15.06 14.68
CA HIS A 15 -1.99 16.50 14.87
C HIS A 15 -0.68 17.04 14.26
N ASN A 16 -0.22 16.40 13.19
CA ASN A 16 0.98 16.73 12.42
C ASN A 16 0.75 16.35 10.97
N GLU A 17 1.49 16.95 10.04
CA GLU A 17 1.48 16.54 8.64
C GLU A 17 2.29 15.26 8.43
N ALA A 18 1.89 14.45 7.44
CA ALA A 18 2.69 13.31 7.00
C ALA A 18 3.89 13.81 6.18
N GLU A 19 5.05 13.19 6.34
CA GLU A 19 6.27 13.49 5.57
C GLU A 19 6.41 12.62 4.33
N SER A 20 5.71 11.48 4.28
CA SER A 20 5.80 10.54 3.17
C SER A 20 4.47 9.87 2.89
N PHE A 21 4.22 9.60 1.61
CA PHE A 21 3.02 8.97 1.12
C PHE A 21 3.37 7.75 0.26
N PHE A 22 2.60 6.68 0.41
CA PHE A 22 2.83 5.40 -0.23
C PHE A 22 1.53 4.80 -0.74
N PHE A 23 1.63 4.05 -1.84
CA PHE A 23 0.55 3.21 -2.34
C PHE A 23 1.12 1.83 -2.68
N SER A 24 0.49 0.78 -2.17
CA SER A 24 0.77 -0.60 -2.52
C SER A 24 -0.48 -1.21 -3.15
N PRO A 25 -0.46 -1.55 -4.45
CA PRO A 25 -1.59 -2.21 -5.07
C PRO A 25 -1.77 -3.62 -4.49
N GLY A 26 -3.02 -4.07 -4.42
CA GLY A 26 -3.30 -5.49 -4.32
C GLY A 26 -2.89 -6.21 -5.61
N ARG A 27 -2.95 -7.53 -5.60
CA ARG A 27 -2.67 -8.35 -6.78
C ARG A 27 -3.63 -9.50 -6.91
N ILE A 28 -4.01 -9.79 -8.15
CA ILE A 28 -4.62 -11.07 -8.53
C ILE A 28 -3.56 -11.91 -9.21
N ASN A 29 -3.64 -13.23 -9.04
CA ASN A 29 -2.83 -14.15 -9.81
C ASN A 29 -3.64 -14.63 -11.01
N LEU A 30 -3.08 -14.51 -12.22
CA LEU A 30 -3.79 -14.93 -13.44
C LEU A 30 -3.63 -16.44 -13.66
N ILE A 31 -2.44 -16.97 -13.35
CA ILE A 31 -2.11 -18.41 -13.40
C ILE A 31 -0.88 -18.71 -12.52
N GLY A 32 -0.79 -19.97 -12.07
CA GLY A 32 0.28 -20.45 -11.19
C GLY A 32 -0.13 -20.38 -9.71
N GLU A 33 -1.31 -20.91 -9.36
CA GLU A 33 -1.69 -21.05 -7.95
C GLU A 33 -0.87 -22.15 -7.29
N HIS A 34 -0.49 -21.95 -6.03
CA HIS A 34 0.22 -22.94 -5.23
C HIS A 34 1.60 -23.38 -5.77
N THR A 35 2.18 -22.66 -6.73
CA THR A 35 3.50 -22.97 -7.30
C THR A 35 4.63 -22.14 -6.70
N ASP A 36 4.32 -20.95 -6.17
CA ASP A 36 5.28 -19.98 -5.66
C ASP A 36 6.13 -20.51 -4.50
N TYR A 37 5.50 -21.12 -3.50
CA TYR A 37 6.21 -21.71 -2.36
C TYR A 37 7.00 -22.98 -2.72
N ASN A 38 6.83 -23.49 -3.94
CA ASN A 38 7.60 -24.60 -4.51
C ASN A 38 8.72 -24.11 -5.48
N GLY A 39 8.94 -22.81 -5.58
CA GLY A 39 9.92 -22.22 -6.52
C GLY A 39 9.47 -22.19 -7.98
N GLY A 40 8.18 -22.44 -8.25
CA GLY A 40 7.60 -22.32 -9.58
C GLY A 40 7.36 -20.86 -9.97
N HIS A 41 7.19 -20.63 -11.27
CA HIS A 41 6.79 -19.32 -11.78
C HIS A 41 5.31 -19.06 -11.56
N VAL A 42 4.96 -17.78 -11.40
CA VAL A 42 3.59 -17.27 -11.28
C VAL A 42 3.41 -16.08 -12.22
N PHE A 43 2.18 -15.81 -12.63
CA PHE A 43 1.86 -14.67 -13.50
C PHE A 43 0.80 -13.76 -12.87
N PRO A 44 1.18 -12.91 -11.90
CA PRO A 44 0.27 -12.00 -11.24
C PRO A 44 0.12 -10.67 -12.00
N ALA A 45 -0.97 -9.98 -11.71
CA ALA A 45 -1.20 -8.60 -12.13
C ALA A 45 -1.59 -7.74 -10.93
N ALA A 46 -1.00 -6.54 -10.86
CA ALA A 46 -1.42 -5.52 -9.91
C ALA A 46 -2.83 -5.04 -10.27
N ILE A 47 -3.67 -4.83 -9.26
CA ILE A 47 -5.01 -4.26 -9.43
C ILE A 47 -5.05 -2.82 -8.89
N THR A 48 -6.07 -2.06 -9.28
CA THR A 48 -6.23 -0.66 -8.85
C THR A 48 -6.63 -0.54 -7.38
N LEU A 49 -7.24 -1.57 -6.80
CA LEU A 49 -7.52 -1.64 -5.37
C LEU A 49 -6.22 -1.92 -4.60
N GLY A 50 -5.93 -1.11 -3.58
CA GLY A 50 -4.72 -1.28 -2.79
C GLY A 50 -4.79 -0.54 -1.46
N THR A 51 -3.66 -0.56 -0.77
CA THR A 51 -3.48 0.09 0.52
C THR A 51 -2.67 1.35 0.34
N TYR A 52 -3.13 2.43 0.97
CA TYR A 52 -2.38 3.67 1.05
C TYR A 52 -1.77 3.82 2.44
N GLY A 53 -0.57 4.39 2.51
CA GLY A 53 0.13 4.69 3.75
C GLY A 53 0.61 6.13 3.78
N ALA A 54 0.48 6.78 4.92
CA ALA A 54 1.08 8.08 5.21
C ALA A 54 1.90 7.96 6.48
N ALA A 55 3.11 8.50 6.48
CA ALA A 55 4.05 8.35 7.58
C ALA A 55 4.84 9.63 7.85
N ARG A 56 5.25 9.79 9.10
CA ARG A 56 6.17 10.83 9.56
C ARG A 56 7.14 10.21 10.55
N LYS A 57 8.44 10.51 10.42
CA LYS A 57 9.42 10.05 11.40
C LYS A 57 9.25 10.85 12.70
N ARG A 58 9.23 10.15 13.83
CA ARG A 58 9.28 10.79 15.16
C ARG A 58 10.73 10.88 15.65
N ASN A 59 10.98 11.80 16.57
CA ASN A 59 12.30 12.04 17.16
C ASN A 59 12.45 11.41 18.55
N ASP A 60 11.45 10.67 19.02
CA ASP A 60 11.52 9.90 20.26
C ASP A 60 12.12 8.50 20.06
#